data_AF-A0A9E7U9N7-F1
#
_entry.id   AF-A0A9E7U9N7-F1
#
_cell.length_a   1.000
_cell.length_b   1.000
_cell.length_c   1.000
_cell.angle_alpha   90.00
_cell.angle_beta   90.00
_cell.angle_gamma   90.00
#
_symmetry.space_group_name_H-M   'P 1'
#
loop_
_entity.id
_entity.type
_entity.pdbx_description
1 polymer ?
#
loop_
_entity_poly.entity_id
_entity_poly.type
_entity_poly.pdbx_seq_one_letter_code
_entity_poly.pdbx_strand_id
1 'polypeptide(L)'
;MVSDTTPDYCPFCGARLRDEGGAYGAHLHRHDDCRERAEAWATQERGPASPWTGDGGSATLRLGLGAVVALVVLAYAVLVMGQLLVGLLAAGIVLGAFWYGPALV
;
A
#
# COMPACT_ATOMS: atom_id res chain seq x y z
N MET A 1 1.65 -26.71 -19.23
CA MET A 1 0.46 -26.04 -18.66
C MET A 1 0.59 -24.57 -19.03
N VAL A 2 -0.08 -24.18 -20.12
CA VAL A 2 -0.04 -22.82 -20.67
C VAL A 2 -0.99 -21.96 -19.83
N SER A 3 -0.50 -20.85 -19.31
CA SER A 3 -1.26 -19.91 -18.50
C SER A 3 -2.41 -19.33 -19.33
N ASP A 4 -3.63 -19.78 -19.03
CA ASP A 4 -4.87 -19.23 -19.55
C ASP A 4 -5.23 -17.94 -18.79
N THR A 5 -4.41 -16.89 -18.95
CA THR A 5 -4.76 -15.53 -18.51
C THR A 5 -5.49 -14.81 -19.64
N THR A 6 -6.57 -15.43 -20.13
CA THR A 6 -7.51 -14.72 -21.01
C THR A 6 -8.39 -13.83 -20.12
N PRO A 7 -8.41 -12.51 -20.32
CA PRO A 7 -9.15 -11.58 -19.46
C PRO A 7 -10.66 -11.67 -19.67
N ASP A 8 -11.43 -11.61 -18.59
CA ASP A 8 -12.91 -11.58 -18.63
C ASP A 8 -13.49 -10.23 -19.10
N TYR A 9 -12.69 -9.16 -19.06
CA TYR A 9 -13.11 -7.79 -19.39
C TYR A 9 -12.01 -7.08 -20.19
N CYS A 10 -12.39 -6.24 -21.15
CA CYS A 10 -11.45 -5.35 -21.84
C CYS A 10 -10.96 -4.25 -20.87
N PRO A 11 -9.66 -3.95 -20.77
CA PRO A 11 -9.13 -3.02 -19.78
C PRO A 11 -9.29 -1.56 -20.21
N PHE A 12 -9.63 -1.32 -21.49
CA PHE A 12 -9.79 0.02 -22.05
C PHE A 12 -11.24 0.49 -22.01
N CYS A 13 -12.20 -0.40 -22.27
CA CYS A 13 -13.62 -0.05 -22.34
C CYS A 13 -14.49 -0.72 -21.27
N GLY A 14 -13.96 -1.68 -20.51
CA GLY A 14 -14.71 -2.41 -19.48
C GLY A 14 -15.74 -3.40 -20.03
N ALA A 15 -15.80 -3.61 -21.35
CA ALA A 15 -16.73 -4.57 -21.94
C ALA A 15 -16.38 -6.00 -21.54
N ARG A 16 -17.39 -6.80 -21.20
CA ARG A 16 -17.21 -8.22 -20.87
C ARG A 16 -16.83 -8.99 -22.13
N LEU A 17 -15.70 -9.68 -22.07
CA LEU A 17 -15.22 -10.57 -23.11
C LEU A 17 -15.89 -11.93 -22.87
N ARG A 18 -16.87 -12.27 -23.70
CA ARG A 18 -17.48 -13.60 -23.66
C ARG A 18 -16.65 -14.52 -24.56
N ASP A 19 -16.38 -15.71 -24.05
CA ASP A 19 -15.77 -16.88 -24.71
C ASP A 19 -14.24 -17.03 -24.60
N GLU A 20 -13.84 -18.29 -24.37
CA GLU A 20 -12.49 -18.75 -24.03
C GLU A 20 -11.46 -18.45 -25.12
N GLY A 21 -10.21 -18.16 -24.71
CA GLY A 21 -9.01 -18.27 -25.55
C GLY A 21 -9.00 -17.49 -26.88
N GLY A 22 -9.45 -16.24 -26.91
CA GLY A 22 -9.36 -15.40 -28.12
C GLY A 22 -10.28 -14.19 -28.18
N ALA A 23 -11.23 -14.06 -27.25
CA ALA A 23 -12.21 -12.97 -27.22
C ALA A 23 -11.58 -11.57 -27.18
N TYR A 24 -10.41 -11.40 -26.55
CA TYR A 24 -9.70 -10.13 -26.51
C TYR A 24 -9.27 -9.64 -27.91
N GLY A 25 -8.66 -10.52 -28.72
CA GLY A 25 -8.25 -10.17 -30.08
C GLY A 25 -9.44 -9.86 -30.98
N ALA A 26 -10.52 -10.64 -30.86
CA ALA A 26 -11.77 -10.39 -31.59
C ALA A 26 -12.41 -9.04 -31.19
N HIS A 27 -12.33 -8.67 -29.91
CA HIS A 27 -12.81 -7.38 -29.42
C HIS A 27 -11.99 -6.21 -29.99
N LEU A 28 -10.66 -6.30 -29.99
CA LEU A 28 -9.80 -5.26 -30.59
C LEU A 28 -10.07 -5.09 -32.09
N HIS A 29 -10.38 -6.17 -32.81
CA HIS A 29 -10.69 -6.08 -34.23
C HIS A 29 -12.03 -5.39 -34.51
N ARG A 30 -12.99 -5.50 -33.58
CA ARG A 30 -14.33 -4.90 -33.71
C ARG A 30 -14.41 -3.45 -33.20
N HIS A 31 -13.48 -3.05 -32.32
CA HIS A 31 -13.50 -1.76 -31.64
C HIS A 31 -12.17 -1.02 -31.86
N ASP A 32 -12.14 -0.12 -32.85
CA ASP A 32 -10.95 0.65 -33.22
C ASP A 32 -10.41 1.49 -32.04
N ASP A 33 -11.27 2.09 -31.21
CA ASP A 33 -10.87 2.85 -30.02
C ASP A 33 -10.09 2.00 -28.99
N CYS A 34 -10.41 0.71 -28.90
CA CYS A 34 -9.72 -0.21 -28.01
C CYS A 34 -8.38 -0.65 -28.62
N ARG A 35 -8.33 -0.82 -29.95
CA ARG A 35 -7.10 -1.14 -30.68
C ARG A 35 -6.07 -0.02 -30.55
N GLU A 36 -6.47 1.23 -30.83
CA GLU A 36 -5.56 2.38 -30.78
C GLU A 36 -4.96 2.56 -29.37
N ARG A 37 -5.78 2.39 -28.32
CA ARG A 37 -5.31 2.45 -26.93
C ARG A 37 -4.37 1.30 -26.57
N ALA A 38 -4.60 0.10 -27.12
CA ALA A 38 -3.70 -1.04 -26.94
C ALA A 38 -2.34 -0.82 -27.62
N GLU A 39 -2.35 -0.27 -28.84
CA GLU A 39 -1.13 0.08 -29.59
C GLU A 39 -0.36 1.21 -28.91
N ALA A 40 -1.04 2.28 -28.49
CA ALA A 40 -0.44 3.38 -27.75
C ALA A 40 0.22 2.88 -26.45
N TRP A 41 -0.44 1.98 -25.73
CA TRP A 41 0.11 1.35 -24.53
C TRP A 41 1.34 0.49 -24.84
N ALA A 42 1.34 -0.29 -25.93
CA ALA A 42 2.48 -1.11 -26.35
C ALA A 42 3.73 -0.26 -26.70
N THR A 43 3.54 0.95 -27.20
CA THR A 43 4.64 1.88 -27.52
C THR A 43 5.20 2.64 -26.31
N GLN A 44 4.48 2.69 -25.18
CA GLN A 44 4.85 3.46 -23.99
C GLN A 44 5.66 2.61 -23.00
N GLU A 45 6.95 2.39 -23.29
CA GLU A 45 8.09 2.06 -22.40
C GLU A 45 7.89 1.24 -21.09
N ARG A 46 6.84 0.40 -20.95
CA ARG A 46 6.66 -0.51 -19.78
C ARG A 46 7.17 -1.94 -20.00
N GLY A 47 7.81 -2.21 -21.13
CA GLY A 47 8.24 -3.58 -21.48
C GLY A 47 7.05 -4.54 -21.66
N PRO A 48 7.29 -5.86 -21.81
CA PRO A 48 6.24 -6.85 -22.10
C PRO A 48 5.29 -7.13 -20.92
N ALA A 49 5.28 -6.29 -19.89
CA ALA A 49 4.34 -6.40 -18.79
C ALA A 49 2.94 -6.19 -19.34
N SER A 50 2.12 -7.23 -19.33
CA SER A 50 0.76 -7.18 -19.85
C SER A 50 -0.08 -6.06 -19.16
N PRO A 51 -1.12 -5.50 -19.79
CA PRO A 51 -2.01 -4.53 -19.13
C PRO A 51 -2.70 -5.11 -17.87
N TRP A 52 -2.66 -6.44 -17.75
CA TRP A 52 -3.26 -7.27 -16.71
C TRP A 52 -2.35 -7.43 -15.49
N THR A 53 -1.04 -7.32 -15.69
CA THR A 53 -0.07 -7.32 -14.60
C THR A 53 -0.03 -5.91 -14.03
N GLY A 54 -0.88 -5.65 -13.03
CA GLY A 54 -0.80 -4.43 -12.23
C GLY A 54 0.62 -4.29 -11.68
N ASP A 55 1.33 -3.27 -12.14
CA ASP A 55 2.69 -2.95 -11.72
C ASP A 55 2.75 -2.72 -10.20
N GLY A 56 3.26 -3.72 -9.47
CA GLY A 56 3.69 -3.57 -8.07
C GLY A 56 4.85 -2.58 -7.90
N GLY A 57 5.41 -2.01 -8.98
CA GLY A 57 6.55 -1.08 -8.95
C GLY A 57 6.25 0.29 -8.33
N SER A 58 4.99 0.75 -8.35
CA SER A 58 4.59 2.01 -7.70
C SER A 58 4.13 1.83 -6.25
N ALA A 59 3.81 0.59 -5.85
CA ALA A 59 3.46 0.24 -4.48
C ALA A 59 4.70 0.21 -3.58
N THR A 60 5.86 -0.23 -4.08
CA THR A 60 7.09 -0.38 -3.28
C THR A 60 7.57 0.94 -2.67
N LEU A 61 7.43 2.07 -3.39
CA LEU A 61 7.88 3.37 -2.90
C LEU A 61 6.89 4.00 -1.90
N ARG A 62 5.58 3.79 -2.09
CA ARG A 62 4.52 4.21 -1.15
C ARG A 62 4.45 3.33 0.10
N LEU A 63 4.69 2.02 -0.05
CA LEU A 63 4.85 1.08 1.06
C LEU A 63 6.12 1.37 1.86
N GLY A 64 7.22 1.74 1.18
CA GLY A 64 8.45 2.16 1.85
C GLY A 64 8.25 3.40 2.73
N LEU A 65 7.61 4.45 2.21
CA LEU A 65 7.33 5.66 2.99
C LEU A 65 6.36 5.39 4.14
N GLY A 66 5.30 4.59 3.88
CA GLY A 66 4.33 4.20 4.91
C GLY A 66 4.95 3.37 6.03
N ALA A 67 5.86 2.45 5.70
CA ALA A 67 6.58 1.64 6.68
C ALA A 67 7.50 2.50 7.56
N VAL A 68 8.21 3.47 6.98
CA VAL A 68 9.07 4.39 7.74
C VAL A 68 8.24 5.24 8.70
N VAL A 69 7.12 5.81 8.25
CA VAL A 69 6.23 6.61 9.11
C VAL A 69 5.65 5.76 10.24
N ALA A 70 5.19 4.54 9.95
CA ALA A 70 4.68 3.62 10.96
C ALA A 70 5.74 3.27 12.01
N LEU A 71 6.98 3.03 11.59
CA LEU A 71 8.09 2.73 12.50
C LEU A 71 8.43 3.93 13.39
N VAL A 72 8.47 5.15 12.83
CA VAL A 72 8.69 6.38 13.59
C VAL A 72 7.59 6.61 14.62
N VAL A 73 6.32 6.41 14.24
CA VAL A 73 5.18 6.54 15.17
C VAL A 73 5.24 5.50 16.29
N LEU A 74 5.58 4.24 15.98
CA LEU A 74 5.74 3.20 16.99
C LEU A 74 6.90 3.51 17.96
N ALA A 75 8.04 3.96 17.43
CA ALA A 75 9.18 4.37 18.26
C ALA A 75 8.81 5.55 19.18
N TYR A 76 8.07 6.54 18.65
CA TYR A 76 7.57 7.66 19.44
C TYR A 76 6.60 7.21 20.53
N ALA A 77 5.65 6.32 20.22
CA ALA A 77 4.70 5.78 21.19
C ALA A 77 5.39 5.06 22.35
N VAL A 78 6.44 4.26 22.05
CA VAL A 78 7.26 3.57 23.08
C VAL A 78 7.99 4.58 23.96
N LEU A 79 8.60 5.62 23.38
CA LEU A 79 9.29 6.67 24.13
C LEU A 79 8.33 7.46 25.04
N VAL A 80 7.16 7.82 24.53
CA VAL A 80 6.13 8.53 25.30
C VAL A 80 5.62 7.67 26.46
N MET A 81 5.40 6.37 26.24
CA MET A 81 5.00 5.46 27.32
C MET A 81 6.08 5.36 28.42
N GLY A 82 7.36 5.36 28.05
CA GLY A 82 8.48 5.40 28.99
C GLY A 82 8.54 6.71 29.79
N GLN A 83 8.31 7.85 29.13
CA GLN A 83 8.33 9.16 29.79
C GLN A 83 7.17 9.36 30.78
N LEU A 84 5.98 8.85 30.48
CA LEU A 84 4.85 8.88 31.43
C LEU A 84 5.17 8.10 32.70
N LEU A 85 5.87 6.97 32.58
CA LEU A 85 6.27 6.14 33.72
C LEU A 85 7.30 6.86 34.60
N VAL A 86 8.27 7.56 34.00
CA VAL A 86 9.24 8.39 34.72
C VAL A 86 8.55 9.59 35.39
N GLY A 87 7.63 10.26 34.70
CA GLY A 87 6.86 11.37 35.26
C GLY A 87 5.99 10.94 36.44
N LEU A 88 5.33 9.79 36.35
CA LEU A 88 4.50 9.23 37.41
C LEU A 88 5.34 8.76 38.61
N LEU A 89 6.50 8.16 38.34
CA LEU A 89 7.46 7.77 39.38
C LEU A 89 8.05 9.00 40.10
N ALA A 90 8.42 10.05 39.36
CA ALA A 90 8.89 11.31 39.93
C ALA A 90 7.80 12.00 40.76
N ALA A 91 6.57 12.07 40.25
CA ALA A 91 5.44 12.62 41.00
C ALA A 91 5.17 11.83 42.29
N GLY A 92 5.24 10.49 42.24
CA GLY A 92 5.12 9.62 43.40
C GLY A 92 6.21 9.86 44.45
N ILE A 93 7.46 10.04 44.02
CA ILE A 93 8.58 10.37 44.92
C ILE A 93 8.33 11.72 45.62
N VAL A 94 7.91 12.74 44.88
CA VAL A 94 7.65 14.08 45.43
C VAL A 94 6.49 14.05 46.43
N LEU A 95 5.37 13.38 46.09
CA LEU A 95 4.22 13.21 46.98
C LEU A 95 4.59 12.43 48.25
N GLY A 96 5.35 11.33 48.10
CA GLY A 96 5.85 10.56 49.23
C GLY A 96 6.75 11.40 50.14
N ALA A 97 7.73 12.10 49.57
CA ALA A 97 8.62 12.97 50.33
C ALA A 97 7.87 14.10 51.05
N PHE A 98 6.85 14.68 50.43
CA PHE A 98 6.03 15.72 51.05
C PHE A 98 5.20 15.18 52.23
N TRP A 99 4.67 13.96 52.14
CA TRP A 99 3.81 13.38 53.17
C TRP A 99 4.60 12.77 54.34
N TYR A 100 5.76 12.17 54.06
CA TYR A 100 6.63 11.56 55.07
C TYR A 100 7.73 12.51 55.60
N GLY A 101 8.03 13.59 54.88
CA GLY A 101 8.96 14.65 55.32
C GLY A 101 8.66 15.24 56.70
N PRO A 102 7.40 15.58 57.06
CA PRO A 102 7.08 16.09 58.39
C PRO A 102 7.16 15.03 59.51
N ALA A 103 7.36 13.74 59.18
CA ALA A 103 7.54 12.68 60.18
C ALA A 103 9.03 12.37 60.48
N LEU A 104 9.96 12.97 59.73
CA LEU A 104 11.41 12.74 59.82
C LEU A 104 12.20 13.95 60.35
N VAL A 105 11.52 15.06 60.66
CA VAL A 105 12.07 16.28 61.32
C VAL A 105 11.49 16.37 62.72
#